data_AF-A0A654CY66-F1
#
_entry.id   AF-A0A654CY66-F1
#
_cell.length_a   1.000
_cell.length_b   1.000
_cell.length_c   1.000
_cell.angle_alpha   90.00
_cell.angle_beta   90.00
_cell.angle_gamma   90.00
#
_symmetry.space_group_name_H-M   'P 1'
#
loop_
_entity.id
_entity.type
_entity.pdbx_description
1 polymer ?
#
loop_
_entity_poly.entity_id
_entity_poly.type
_entity_poly.pdbx_seq_one_letter_code
_entity_poly.pdbx_strand_id
1 'polypeptide(L)'
;MPKRERTVHRATAVLAWLAALAGVAAQIEVFVLASRAGPPTRVLLTCLGAQAVAATLIAFACWRTLPARYRSTSSKGAWCYLWLFVFAVPVGGALASVGAMALALALPRRVAAKGVAYVEEPEFATHLIPHVSYGRGARLKAELQNAEAATSMRMTALLAMQSMPAHTISPLLRGMLADPLDDIRLLAYGMLDSQEKRLTQRILAERPRLTEPLTPRERYEVNKTLAELYGELIYAHLVQGDVYRNAAEQADAYAAAALDIEPADAALWRMRGRLALDRGDLDAADTLLERAIQQGFARDRMLPYLAEAAYLRGDFARVKALLGQMSPSAVLPVMKPVLDYWRGSLATLRKGVS
;
A
#
# COMPACT_ATOMS: atom_id res chain seq x y z
N MET A 1 -19.86 22.08 -4.90
CA MET A 1 -19.99 23.44 -5.46
C MET A 1 -21.14 24.18 -4.76
N PRO A 2 -20.86 25.25 -4.02
CA PRO A 2 -21.86 26.05 -3.30
C PRO A 2 -22.89 26.70 -4.25
N LYS A 3 -24.10 26.94 -3.73
CA LYS A 3 -25.28 27.44 -4.48
C LYS A 3 -25.01 28.75 -5.23
N ARG A 4 -24.12 29.61 -4.70
CA ARG A 4 -23.71 30.92 -5.23
C ARG A 4 -22.81 30.82 -6.48
N GLU A 5 -22.01 29.77 -6.60
CA GLU A 5 -21.17 29.55 -7.80
C GLU A 5 -22.00 29.05 -8.98
N ARG A 6 -23.06 28.28 -8.73
CA ARG A 6 -23.96 27.77 -9.78
C ARG A 6 -24.77 28.88 -10.44
N THR A 7 -25.20 29.90 -9.68
CA THR A 7 -25.96 31.04 -10.22
C THR A 7 -25.09 31.94 -11.08
N VAL A 8 -23.85 32.22 -10.65
CA VAL A 8 -22.88 33.00 -11.45
C VAL A 8 -22.49 32.25 -12.73
N HIS A 9 -22.31 30.92 -12.66
CA HIS A 9 -22.00 30.13 -13.84
C HIS A 9 -23.17 30.10 -14.86
N ARG A 10 -24.42 30.04 -14.39
CA ARG A 10 -25.60 30.09 -15.28
C ARG A 10 -25.78 31.46 -15.94
N ALA A 11 -25.64 32.55 -15.19
CA ALA A 11 -25.77 33.91 -15.73
C ALA A 11 -24.70 34.20 -16.81
N THR A 12 -23.46 33.79 -16.56
CA THR A 12 -22.37 33.98 -17.52
C THR A 12 -22.49 33.08 -18.76
N ALA A 13 -23.11 31.91 -18.64
CA ALA A 13 -23.42 31.06 -19.79
C ALA A 13 -24.52 31.67 -20.66
N VAL A 14 -25.58 32.21 -20.06
CA VAL A 14 -26.65 32.90 -20.80
C VAL A 14 -26.10 34.09 -21.58
N LEU A 15 -25.22 34.88 -20.96
CA LEU A 15 -24.56 36.00 -21.64
C LEU A 15 -23.73 35.56 -22.86
N ALA A 16 -23.01 34.43 -22.74
CA ALA A 16 -22.22 33.88 -23.84
C ALA A 16 -23.11 33.39 -25.00
N TRP A 17 -24.25 32.76 -24.71
CA TRP A 17 -25.22 32.35 -25.72
C TRP A 17 -25.86 33.53 -26.45
N LEU A 18 -26.23 34.59 -25.72
CA LEU A 18 -26.76 35.82 -26.31
C LEU A 18 -25.73 36.50 -27.22
N ALA A 19 -24.45 36.55 -26.79
CA ALA A 19 -23.36 37.08 -27.61
C ALA A 19 -23.12 36.26 -28.88
N ALA A 20 -23.22 34.93 -28.80
CA ALA A 20 -23.11 34.06 -29.97
C ALA A 20 -24.25 34.30 -30.98
N LEU A 21 -25.50 34.39 -30.51
CA LEU A 21 -26.66 34.66 -31.37
C LEU A 21 -26.57 36.04 -32.03
N ALA A 22 -26.18 37.07 -31.28
CA ALA A 22 -25.95 38.42 -31.82
C ALA A 22 -24.82 38.45 -32.85
N GLY A 23 -23.74 37.70 -32.60
CA GLY A 23 -22.62 37.57 -33.55
C GLY A 23 -23.02 36.88 -34.86
N VAL A 24 -23.82 35.82 -34.81
CA VAL A 24 -24.35 35.15 -36.01
C VAL A 24 -25.29 36.06 -36.79
N ALA A 25 -26.19 36.78 -36.11
CA ALA A 25 -27.06 37.76 -36.76
C ALA A 25 -26.27 38.86 -37.46
N ALA A 26 -25.20 39.37 -36.83
CA ALA A 26 -24.31 40.35 -37.43
C ALA A 26 -23.54 39.80 -38.65
N GLN A 27 -23.18 38.51 -38.67
CA GLN A 27 -22.59 37.89 -39.87
C GLN A 27 -23.61 37.79 -41.02
N ILE A 28 -24.86 37.46 -40.74
CA ILE A 28 -25.93 37.43 -41.74
C ILE A 28 -26.16 38.83 -42.32
N GLU A 29 -26.17 39.86 -41.47
CA GLU A 29 -26.23 41.26 -41.90
C GLU A 29 -25.06 41.65 -42.82
N VAL A 30 -23.84 41.19 -42.55
CA VAL A 30 -22.67 41.43 -43.45
C VAL A 30 -22.91 40.82 -44.83
N PHE A 31 -23.46 39.61 -44.92
CA PHE A 31 -23.80 38.98 -46.21
C PHE A 31 -24.93 39.72 -46.94
N VAL A 32 -25.92 40.23 -46.20
CA VAL A 32 -27.02 41.04 -46.76
C VAL A 32 -26.54 42.42 -47.20
N LEU A 33 -25.58 43.03 -46.50
CA LEU A 33 -24.96 44.30 -46.89
C LEU A 33 -24.06 44.13 -48.12
N ALA A 34 -23.37 42.99 -48.23
CA ALA A 34 -22.55 42.67 -49.39
C ALA A 34 -23.39 42.42 -50.67
N SER A 35 -24.65 42.01 -50.55
CA SER A 35 -25.55 41.80 -51.69
C SER A 35 -26.27 43.07 -52.16
N ARG A 36 -26.14 44.20 -51.43
CA ARG A 36 -26.72 45.49 -51.83
C ARG A 36 -25.79 46.24 -52.79
N ALA A 37 -26.36 46.75 -53.88
CA ALA A 37 -25.64 47.60 -54.81
C ALA A 37 -25.31 48.96 -54.18
N GLY A 38 -24.03 49.33 -54.15
CA GLY A 38 -23.55 50.60 -53.61
C GLY A 38 -22.09 50.86 -54.00
N PRO A 39 -21.53 52.06 -53.68
CA PRO A 39 -20.15 52.38 -53.99
C PRO A 39 -19.19 51.38 -53.30
N PRO A 40 -18.30 50.71 -54.05
CA PRO A 40 -17.60 49.50 -53.60
C PRO A 40 -16.74 49.75 -52.35
N THR A 41 -16.10 50.91 -52.26
CA THR A 41 -15.23 51.29 -51.13
C THR A 41 -16.01 51.44 -49.82
N ARG A 42 -17.20 52.05 -49.88
CA ARG A 42 -18.02 52.28 -48.68
C ARG A 42 -18.63 50.97 -48.19
N VAL A 43 -19.14 50.14 -49.12
CA VAL A 43 -19.68 48.82 -48.81
C VAL A 43 -18.61 47.93 -48.17
N LEU A 44 -17.39 47.93 -48.71
CA LEU A 44 -16.26 47.17 -48.17
C LEU A 44 -15.91 47.60 -46.73
N LEU A 45 -15.79 48.90 -46.47
CA LEU A 45 -15.47 49.41 -45.13
C LEU A 45 -16.58 49.09 -44.11
N THR A 46 -17.86 49.19 -44.50
CA THR A 46 -18.98 48.82 -43.63
C THR A 46 -19.01 47.32 -43.35
N CYS A 47 -18.71 46.47 -44.34
CA CYS A 47 -18.64 45.03 -44.16
C CYS A 47 -17.48 44.62 -43.25
N LEU A 48 -16.30 45.22 -43.41
CA LEU A 48 -15.15 44.96 -42.54
C LEU A 48 -15.41 45.39 -41.09
N GLY A 49 -16.04 46.55 -40.90
CA GLY A 49 -16.42 47.02 -39.56
C GLY A 49 -17.44 46.09 -38.89
N ALA A 50 -18.51 45.73 -39.60
CA ALA A 50 -19.53 44.82 -39.08
C ALA A 50 -18.97 43.40 -38.82
N GLN A 51 -18.06 42.92 -39.68
CA GLN A 51 -17.37 41.64 -39.48
C GLN A 51 -16.42 41.66 -38.27
N ALA A 52 -15.75 42.78 -38.00
CA ALA A 52 -14.92 42.93 -36.80
C ALA A 52 -15.76 42.83 -35.52
N VAL A 53 -16.92 43.50 -35.48
CA VAL A 53 -17.87 43.43 -34.36
C VAL A 53 -18.40 42.01 -34.20
N ALA A 54 -18.83 41.37 -35.28
CA ALA A 54 -19.32 39.99 -35.25
C ALA A 54 -18.25 39.01 -34.73
N ALA A 55 -17.01 39.16 -35.18
CA ALA A 55 -15.89 38.34 -34.73
C ALA A 55 -15.58 38.53 -33.23
N THR A 56 -15.68 39.76 -32.69
CA THR A 56 -15.48 39.98 -31.24
C THR A 56 -16.53 39.27 -30.38
N LEU A 57 -17.79 39.30 -30.79
CA LEU A 57 -18.89 38.66 -30.07
C LEU A 57 -18.76 37.14 -30.06
N ILE A 58 -18.45 36.55 -31.22
CA ILE A 58 -18.28 35.09 -31.37
C ILE A 58 -17.02 34.61 -30.62
N ALA A 59 -15.90 35.33 -30.74
CA ALA A 59 -14.67 34.98 -30.03
C ALA A 59 -14.85 35.06 -28.51
N PHE A 60 -15.59 36.06 -28.02
CA PHE A 60 -15.94 36.17 -26.60
C PHE A 60 -16.80 34.99 -26.12
N ALA A 61 -17.83 34.60 -26.89
CA ALA A 61 -18.67 33.46 -26.57
C ALA A 61 -17.87 32.15 -26.52
N CYS A 62 -17.08 31.86 -27.56
CA CYS A 62 -16.21 30.68 -27.63
C CYS A 62 -15.22 30.64 -26.46
N TRP A 63 -14.50 31.74 -26.22
CA TRP A 63 -13.54 31.87 -25.12
C TRP A 63 -14.17 31.64 -23.74
N ARG A 64 -15.43 32.05 -23.54
CA ARG A 64 -16.11 31.88 -22.26
C ARG A 64 -16.56 30.44 -22.01
N THR A 65 -16.87 29.70 -23.07
CA THR A 65 -17.24 28.27 -23.03
C THR A 65 -16.04 27.34 -22.85
N LEU A 66 -14.82 27.83 -23.06
CA LEU A 66 -13.60 27.04 -22.86
C LEU A 66 -13.38 26.62 -21.39
N PRO A 67 -12.98 25.36 -21.12
CA PRO A 67 -12.67 24.88 -19.78
C PRO A 67 -11.60 25.73 -19.09
N ALA A 68 -11.71 25.92 -17.77
CA ALA A 68 -10.84 26.80 -16.98
C ALA A 68 -9.33 26.52 -17.15
N ARG A 69 -8.96 25.28 -17.50
CA ARG A 69 -7.56 24.86 -17.72
C ARG A 69 -6.93 25.45 -18.97
N TYR A 70 -7.71 25.70 -20.03
CA TYR A 70 -7.22 26.37 -21.24
C TYR A 70 -7.17 27.89 -21.08
N ARG A 71 -7.85 28.42 -20.04
CA ARG A 71 -7.84 29.85 -19.72
C ARG A 71 -6.61 30.28 -18.89
N SER A 72 -5.84 29.37 -18.28
CA SER A 72 -4.80 29.74 -17.32
C SER A 72 -3.42 30.06 -17.91
N THR A 73 -3.01 29.41 -19.00
CA THR A 73 -1.61 29.53 -19.49
C THR A 73 -1.39 30.72 -20.42
N SER A 74 -2.40 31.15 -21.19
CA SER A 74 -2.36 32.39 -21.99
C SER A 74 -3.76 32.84 -22.42
N SER A 75 -4.54 33.39 -21.48
CA SER A 75 -5.94 33.78 -21.71
C SER A 75 -6.12 34.80 -22.85
N LYS A 76 -5.19 35.77 -22.95
CA LYS A 76 -5.21 36.84 -23.97
C LYS A 76 -4.85 36.31 -25.36
N GLY A 77 -3.88 35.40 -25.45
CA GLY A 77 -3.46 34.81 -26.73
C GLY A 77 -4.55 33.95 -27.37
N ALA A 78 -5.24 33.14 -26.57
CA ALA A 78 -6.34 32.30 -27.05
C ALA A 78 -7.53 33.14 -27.58
N TRP A 79 -7.87 34.23 -26.90
CA TRP A 79 -8.94 35.13 -27.35
C TRP A 79 -8.57 35.85 -28.66
N CYS A 80 -7.33 36.35 -28.77
CA CYS A 80 -6.82 36.99 -29.98
C CYS A 80 -6.83 36.03 -31.18
N TYR A 81 -6.40 34.78 -30.98
CA TYR A 81 -6.43 33.75 -32.01
C TYR A 81 -7.86 33.46 -32.50
N LEU A 82 -8.81 33.25 -31.59
CA LEU A 82 -10.21 33.01 -31.94
C LEU A 82 -10.82 34.20 -32.70
N TRP A 83 -10.48 35.43 -32.29
CA TRP A 83 -10.94 36.64 -32.97
C TRP A 83 -10.39 36.72 -34.40
N LEU A 84 -9.08 36.55 -34.58
CA LEU A 84 -8.44 36.61 -35.89
C LEU A 84 -8.99 35.51 -36.82
N PHE A 85 -9.20 34.31 -36.30
CA PHE A 85 -9.69 33.17 -37.06
C PHE A 85 -11.13 33.36 -37.54
N VAL A 86 -12.02 33.85 -36.66
CA VAL A 86 -13.43 34.14 -37.03
C VAL A 86 -13.53 35.37 -37.94
N PHE A 87 -12.64 36.35 -37.77
CA PHE A 87 -12.58 37.51 -38.64
C PHE A 87 -12.16 37.14 -40.07
N ALA A 88 -11.11 36.33 -40.22
CA ALA A 88 -10.54 35.93 -41.50
C ALA A 88 -11.44 34.96 -42.29
N VAL A 89 -12.15 34.06 -41.61
CA VAL A 89 -13.07 33.09 -42.24
C VAL A 89 -14.47 33.26 -41.64
N PRO A 90 -15.30 34.15 -42.21
CA PRO A 90 -16.70 34.32 -41.78
C PRO A 90 -17.45 32.98 -41.84
N VAL A 91 -18.28 32.69 -40.83
CA VAL A 91 -19.05 31.43 -40.65
C VAL A 91 -18.17 30.18 -40.44
N GLY A 92 -17.21 29.91 -41.32
CA GLY A 92 -16.32 28.75 -41.23
C GLY A 92 -15.44 28.75 -39.99
N GLY A 93 -14.92 29.91 -39.58
CA GLY A 93 -14.12 30.03 -38.36
C GLY A 93 -14.90 29.72 -37.09
N ALA A 94 -16.19 30.08 -37.05
CA ALA A 94 -17.08 29.76 -35.93
C ALA A 94 -17.38 28.25 -35.86
N LEU A 95 -17.75 27.65 -37.01
CA LEU A 95 -18.03 26.21 -37.09
C LEU A 95 -16.81 25.35 -36.75
N ALA A 96 -15.63 25.71 -37.26
CA ALA A 96 -14.39 24.99 -36.97
C ALA A 96 -14.01 25.10 -35.48
N SER A 97 -14.24 26.24 -34.84
CA SER A 97 -13.97 26.42 -33.41
C SER A 97 -14.88 25.54 -32.54
N VAL A 98 -16.18 25.46 -32.87
CA VAL A 98 -17.14 24.60 -32.17
C VAL A 98 -16.83 23.12 -32.41
N GLY A 99 -16.52 22.75 -33.66
CA GLY A 99 -16.15 21.38 -34.05
C GLY A 99 -14.88 20.90 -33.34
N ALA A 100 -13.85 21.74 -33.28
CA ALA A 100 -12.61 21.44 -32.55
C ALA A 100 -12.87 21.21 -31.06
N MET A 101 -13.78 21.99 -30.45
CA MET A 101 -14.14 21.84 -29.04
C MET A 101 -14.93 20.55 -28.79
N ALA A 102 -15.87 20.19 -29.68
CA ALA A 102 -16.60 18.92 -29.60
C ALA A 102 -15.66 17.71 -29.74
N LEU A 103 -14.71 17.78 -30.69
CA LEU A 103 -13.71 16.74 -30.90
C LEU A 103 -12.78 16.58 -29.69
N ALA A 104 -12.34 17.69 -29.10
CA ALA A 104 -11.51 17.68 -27.89
C ALA A 104 -12.24 17.09 -26.67
N LEU A 105 -13.57 17.17 -26.60
CA LEU A 105 -14.38 16.52 -25.57
C LEU A 105 -14.56 15.01 -25.82
N ALA A 106 -14.57 14.58 -27.08
CA ALA A 106 -14.72 13.18 -27.47
C ALA A 106 -13.43 12.36 -27.36
N LEU A 107 -12.25 13.00 -27.51
CA LEU A 107 -10.96 12.32 -27.45
C LEU A 107 -10.58 11.92 -26.00
N PRO A 108 -9.93 10.74 -25.82
CA PRO A 108 -9.46 10.28 -24.51
C PRO A 108 -8.54 11.30 -23.86
N ARG A 109 -8.81 11.61 -22.59
CA ARG A 109 -8.01 12.57 -21.82
C ARG A 109 -6.60 12.02 -21.62
N ARG A 110 -5.60 12.73 -22.15
CA ARG A 110 -4.20 12.51 -21.75
C ARG A 110 -4.02 13.01 -20.33
N VAL A 111 -3.91 12.09 -19.38
CA VAL A 111 -3.50 12.40 -18.01
C VAL A 111 -2.07 12.91 -18.11
N ALA A 112 -1.82 14.15 -17.69
CA ALA A 112 -0.47 14.66 -17.57
C ALA A 112 0.29 13.69 -16.67
N ALA A 113 1.33 13.05 -17.21
CA ALA A 113 2.25 12.25 -16.42
C ALA A 113 2.73 13.14 -15.28
N LYS A 114 2.35 12.80 -14.04
CA LYS A 114 3.00 13.39 -12.86
C LYS A 114 4.49 13.09 -13.02
N GLY A 115 5.32 14.11 -12.81
CA GLY A 115 6.76 14.01 -12.99
C GLY A 115 7.29 12.72 -12.37
N VAL A 116 8.02 11.96 -13.17
CA VAL A 116 8.76 10.80 -12.68
C VAL A 116 9.76 11.35 -11.68
N ALA A 117 9.51 11.13 -10.39
CA ALA A 117 10.52 11.34 -9.38
C ALA A 117 11.57 10.24 -9.57
N TYR A 118 12.84 10.63 -9.75
CA TYR A 118 13.94 9.69 -9.57
C TYR A 118 13.94 9.29 -8.10
N VAL A 119 13.34 8.14 -7.82
CA VAL A 119 13.55 7.43 -6.57
C VAL A 119 14.82 6.62 -6.79
N GLU A 120 15.73 6.64 -5.82
CA GLU A 120 16.89 5.74 -5.81
C GLU A 120 16.40 4.32 -6.10
N GLU A 121 17.09 3.60 -6.98
CA GLU A 121 16.71 2.24 -7.31
C GLU A 121 16.75 1.44 -6.00
N PRO A 122 15.60 0.94 -5.49
CA PRO A 122 15.62 0.19 -4.26
C PRO A 122 16.52 -1.01 -4.49
N GLU A 123 17.59 -1.14 -3.70
CA GLU A 123 18.42 -2.33 -3.77
C GLU A 123 17.51 -3.53 -3.55
N PHE A 124 17.37 -4.33 -4.60
CA PHE A 124 16.56 -5.52 -4.57
C PHE A 124 17.27 -6.51 -3.65
N ALA A 125 16.92 -6.47 -2.36
CA ALA A 125 17.36 -7.43 -1.37
C ALA A 125 16.87 -8.82 -1.81
N THR A 126 17.71 -9.54 -2.56
CA THR A 126 17.45 -10.91 -3.01
C THR A 126 17.19 -11.85 -1.84
N HIS A 127 17.72 -11.53 -0.65
CA HIS A 127 17.46 -12.25 0.59
C HIS A 127 16.04 -12.02 1.16
N LEU A 128 15.33 -10.99 0.71
CA LEU A 128 13.92 -10.74 1.03
C LEU A 128 12.97 -11.35 0.01
N ILE A 129 13.47 -11.94 -1.09
CA ILE A 129 12.64 -12.83 -1.92
C ILE A 129 12.36 -14.04 -1.06
N PRO A 130 11.13 -14.21 -0.56
CA PRO A 130 10.84 -15.43 0.12
C PRO A 130 10.74 -16.44 -1.03
N HIS A 131 11.74 -17.31 -1.18
CA HIS A 131 11.65 -18.52 -2.02
C HIS A 131 10.60 -19.45 -1.42
N VAL A 132 9.40 -18.96 -1.16
CA VAL A 132 8.27 -19.77 -0.76
C VAL A 132 7.75 -20.37 -2.05
N SER A 133 8.35 -21.50 -2.40
CA SER A 133 7.69 -22.47 -3.24
C SER A 133 6.50 -22.99 -2.43
N TYR A 134 5.42 -22.21 -2.36
CA TYR A 134 4.19 -22.50 -1.61
C TYR A 134 3.57 -23.86 -2.01
N GLY A 135 4.02 -24.47 -3.11
CA GLY A 135 3.67 -25.83 -3.51
C GLY A 135 4.69 -26.92 -3.12
N ARG A 136 6.02 -26.67 -3.19
CA ARG A 136 7.00 -27.71 -2.85
C ARG A 136 6.99 -28.06 -1.36
N GLY A 137 6.91 -27.06 -0.48
CA GLY A 137 6.85 -27.32 0.97
C GLY A 137 5.59 -28.08 1.37
N ALA A 138 4.44 -27.70 0.80
CA ALA A 138 3.17 -28.38 1.06
C ALA A 138 3.17 -29.82 0.55
N ARG A 139 3.72 -30.07 -0.64
CA ARG A 139 3.87 -31.43 -1.20
C ARG A 139 4.81 -32.29 -0.36
N LEU A 140 6.00 -31.78 -0.06
CA LEU A 140 6.98 -32.51 0.77
C LEU A 140 6.40 -32.81 2.16
N LYS A 141 5.64 -31.87 2.75
CA LYS A 141 4.92 -32.09 4.00
C LYS A 141 3.87 -33.20 3.87
N ALA A 142 3.03 -33.15 2.85
CA ALA A 142 2.00 -34.17 2.64
C ALA A 142 2.62 -35.57 2.40
N GLU A 143 3.72 -35.61 1.67
CA GLU A 143 4.47 -36.83 1.37
C GLU A 143 5.15 -37.42 2.61
N LEU A 144 5.66 -36.58 3.50
CA LEU A 144 6.20 -36.98 4.80
C LEU A 144 5.14 -37.48 5.78
N GLN A 145 3.99 -36.80 5.82
CA GLN A 145 2.87 -37.15 6.68
C GLN A 145 2.10 -38.38 6.18
N ASN A 146 2.27 -38.77 4.91
CA ASN A 146 1.67 -39.98 4.37
C ASN A 146 2.46 -41.21 4.84
N ALA A 147 1.95 -41.90 5.85
CA ALA A 147 2.54 -43.13 6.37
C ALA A 147 2.55 -44.29 5.36
N GLU A 148 1.70 -44.24 4.32
CA GLU A 148 1.61 -45.25 3.26
C GLU A 148 2.60 -44.99 2.11
N ALA A 149 3.28 -43.84 2.10
CA ALA A 149 4.26 -43.52 1.08
C ALA A 149 5.52 -44.38 1.22
N ALA A 150 6.17 -44.69 0.08
CA ALA A 150 7.41 -45.45 0.08
C ALA A 150 8.50 -44.79 0.95
N THR A 151 9.17 -45.58 1.79
CA THR A 151 10.19 -45.10 2.74
C THR A 151 11.27 -44.24 2.10
N SER A 152 11.76 -44.62 0.90
CA SER A 152 12.76 -43.86 0.15
C SER A 152 12.28 -42.45 -0.24
N MET A 153 10.99 -42.32 -0.56
CA MET A 153 10.36 -41.07 -0.94
C MET A 153 10.18 -40.15 0.28
N ARG A 154 9.79 -40.72 1.43
CA ARG A 154 9.71 -40.01 2.72
C ARG A 154 11.10 -39.52 3.19
N MET A 155 12.12 -40.35 3.05
CA MET A 155 13.52 -39.98 3.36
C MET A 155 14.05 -38.87 2.45
N THR A 156 13.76 -38.95 1.14
CA THR A 156 14.12 -37.89 0.19
C THR A 156 13.45 -36.57 0.55
N ALA A 157 12.20 -36.63 0.99
CA ALA A 157 11.47 -35.46 1.45
C ALA A 157 12.06 -34.86 2.73
N LEU A 158 12.50 -35.66 3.71
CA LEU A 158 13.22 -35.17 4.89
C LEU A 158 14.52 -34.45 4.53
N LEU A 159 15.33 -35.04 3.64
CA LEU A 159 16.58 -34.43 3.21
C LEU A 159 16.33 -33.12 2.46
N ALA A 160 15.31 -33.07 1.61
CA ALA A 160 14.93 -31.85 0.91
C ALA A 160 14.50 -30.72 1.86
N MET A 161 13.88 -31.07 3.01
CA MET A 161 13.46 -30.11 4.03
C MET A 161 14.63 -29.51 4.83
N GLN A 162 15.84 -30.09 4.82
CA GLN A 162 16.97 -29.57 5.59
C GLN A 162 17.32 -28.11 5.24
N SER A 163 17.10 -27.71 3.99
CA SER A 163 17.36 -26.36 3.48
C SER A 163 16.28 -25.33 3.84
N MET A 164 15.15 -25.76 4.40
CA MET A 164 14.03 -24.88 4.72
C MET A 164 14.26 -24.14 6.05
N PRO A 165 13.59 -22.99 6.27
CA PRO A 165 13.67 -22.26 7.53
C PRO A 165 13.25 -23.11 8.73
N ALA A 166 14.04 -23.05 9.81
CA ALA A 166 13.87 -23.87 11.01
C ALA A 166 12.43 -23.79 11.58
N HIS A 167 11.86 -22.59 11.72
CA HIS A 167 10.48 -22.41 12.24
C HIS A 167 9.40 -23.14 11.44
N THR A 168 9.62 -23.39 10.14
CA THR A 168 8.67 -24.12 9.29
C THR A 168 8.84 -25.63 9.44
N ILE A 169 10.07 -26.12 9.56
CA ILE A 169 10.37 -27.56 9.59
C ILE A 169 10.32 -28.17 10.99
N SER A 170 10.72 -27.44 12.04
CA SER A 170 10.81 -28.00 13.39
C SER A 170 9.50 -28.61 13.88
N PRO A 171 8.32 -27.99 13.67
CA PRO A 171 7.05 -28.61 14.04
C PRO A 171 6.78 -29.92 13.28
N LEU A 172 7.19 -30.01 12.01
CA LEU A 172 7.06 -31.23 11.21
C LEU A 172 8.01 -32.32 11.70
N LEU A 173 9.30 -31.98 11.91
CA LEU A 173 10.31 -32.91 12.40
C LEU A 173 9.94 -33.46 13.78
N ARG A 174 9.37 -32.65 14.67
CA ARG A 174 8.84 -33.11 15.96
C ARG A 174 7.73 -34.13 15.79
N GLY A 175 6.84 -33.94 14.82
CA GLY A 175 5.81 -34.93 14.48
C GLY A 175 6.41 -36.27 13.99
N MET A 176 7.56 -36.23 13.32
CA MET A 176 8.27 -37.44 12.87
C MET A 176 9.01 -38.18 13.98
N LEU A 177 9.14 -37.60 15.19
CA LEU A 177 9.74 -38.30 16.33
C LEU A 177 8.89 -39.51 16.79
N ALA A 178 7.60 -39.52 16.46
CA ALA A 178 6.69 -40.62 16.74
C ALA A 178 6.50 -41.57 15.54
N ASP A 179 7.26 -41.41 14.46
CA ASP A 179 7.12 -42.23 13.26
C ASP A 179 7.45 -43.71 13.54
N PRO A 180 6.74 -44.68 12.93
CA PRO A 180 7.07 -46.10 13.10
C PRO A 180 8.44 -46.50 12.54
N LEU A 181 9.00 -45.74 11.59
CA LEU A 181 10.31 -46.03 11.00
C LEU A 181 11.43 -45.36 11.79
N ASP A 182 12.35 -46.17 12.34
CA ASP A 182 13.44 -45.68 13.17
C ASP A 182 14.41 -44.75 12.42
N ASP A 183 14.67 -44.98 11.14
CA ASP A 183 15.55 -44.11 10.32
C ASP A 183 15.00 -42.68 10.19
N ILE A 184 13.69 -42.56 10.00
CA ILE A 184 12.98 -41.27 9.92
C ILE A 184 13.05 -40.57 11.27
N ARG A 185 12.81 -41.30 12.36
CA ARG A 185 12.88 -40.76 13.73
C ARG A 185 14.28 -40.25 14.06
N LEU A 186 15.31 -41.04 13.75
CA LEU A 186 16.70 -40.72 14.04
C LEU A 186 17.20 -39.53 13.22
N LEU A 187 16.84 -39.49 11.92
CA LEU A 187 17.18 -38.36 11.06
C LEU A 187 16.49 -37.07 11.54
N ALA A 188 15.20 -37.13 11.87
CA ALA A 188 14.47 -35.98 12.40
C ALA A 188 15.06 -35.46 13.72
N TYR A 189 15.44 -36.37 14.64
CA TYR A 189 16.13 -36.03 15.88
C TYR A 189 17.48 -35.34 15.60
N GLY A 190 18.32 -35.92 14.75
CA GLY A 190 19.62 -35.34 14.41
C GLY A 190 19.51 -33.98 13.74
N MET A 191 18.49 -33.76 12.90
CA MET A 191 18.21 -32.46 12.30
C MET A 191 17.81 -31.43 13.36
N LEU A 192 16.88 -31.74 14.27
CA LEU A 192 16.47 -30.83 15.34
C LEU A 192 17.64 -30.48 16.27
N ASP A 193 18.39 -31.49 16.73
CA ASP A 193 19.54 -31.34 17.62
C ASP A 193 20.65 -30.49 16.99
N SER A 194 20.95 -30.70 15.69
CA SER A 194 21.95 -29.89 14.99
C SER A 194 21.57 -28.41 14.91
N GLN A 195 20.27 -28.10 14.77
CA GLN A 195 19.77 -26.73 14.68
C GLN A 195 19.83 -26.04 16.05
N GLU A 196 19.40 -26.74 17.11
CA GLU A 196 19.52 -26.27 18.48
C GLU A 196 20.97 -26.03 18.86
N LYS A 197 21.86 -27.01 18.67
CA LYS A 197 23.29 -26.89 18.96
C LYS A 197 23.93 -25.70 18.26
N ARG A 198 23.59 -25.46 16.98
CA ARG A 198 24.14 -24.31 16.23
C ARG A 198 23.77 -22.98 16.86
N LEU A 199 22.54 -22.79 17.32
CA LEU A 199 22.12 -21.56 17.99
C LEU A 199 22.74 -21.46 19.40
N THR A 200 22.74 -22.55 20.16
CA THR A 200 23.34 -22.60 21.50
C THR A 200 24.84 -22.29 21.47
N GLN A 201 25.58 -22.81 20.48
CA GLN A 201 27.00 -22.49 20.31
C GLN A 201 27.23 -21.00 20.04
N ARG A 202 26.38 -20.35 19.22
CA ARG A 202 26.47 -18.90 18.98
C ARG A 202 26.20 -18.10 20.25
N ILE A 203 25.22 -18.52 21.06
CA ILE A 203 24.92 -17.90 22.36
C ILE A 203 26.13 -18.03 23.29
N LEU A 204 26.72 -19.22 23.39
CA LEU A 204 27.88 -19.48 24.24
C LEU A 204 29.14 -18.73 23.77
N ALA A 205 29.28 -18.47 22.47
CA ALA A 205 30.37 -17.66 21.93
C ALA A 205 30.17 -16.16 22.17
N GLU A 206 28.93 -15.67 22.12
CA GLU A 206 28.63 -14.24 22.22
C GLU A 206 28.57 -13.76 23.68
N ARG A 207 28.04 -14.59 24.59
CA ARG A 207 27.82 -14.23 26.01
C ARG A 207 29.08 -13.75 26.76
N PRO A 208 30.27 -14.35 26.60
CA PRO A 208 31.49 -13.90 27.28
C PRO A 208 31.88 -12.46 26.95
N ARG A 209 31.51 -11.93 25.77
CA ARG A 209 31.84 -10.57 25.36
C ARG A 209 31.29 -9.51 26.32
N LEU A 210 30.18 -9.80 27.01
CA LEU A 210 29.61 -8.88 28.01
C LEU A 210 30.49 -8.66 29.24
N THR A 211 31.47 -9.55 29.49
CA THR A 211 32.43 -9.43 30.59
C THR A 211 33.60 -8.51 30.25
N GLU A 212 33.82 -8.23 28.97
CA GLU A 212 34.87 -7.33 28.51
C GLU A 212 34.48 -5.85 28.70
N PRO A 213 35.45 -4.94 28.80
CA PRO A 213 35.18 -3.50 28.81
C PRO A 213 34.70 -3.05 27.43
N LEU A 214 33.37 -3.03 27.24
CA LEU A 214 32.71 -2.60 26.00
C LEU A 214 32.26 -1.14 26.07
N THR A 215 32.30 -0.47 24.91
CA THR A 215 31.60 0.81 24.73
C THR A 215 30.07 0.62 24.86
N PRO A 216 29.29 1.67 25.15
CA PRO A 216 27.83 1.56 25.20
C PRO A 216 27.23 0.97 23.93
N ARG A 217 27.74 1.38 22.75
CA ARG A 217 27.25 0.87 21.46
C ARG A 217 27.53 -0.62 21.29
N GLU A 218 28.75 -1.07 21.58
CA GLU A 218 29.11 -2.49 21.50
C GLU A 218 28.30 -3.33 22.49
N ARG A 219 28.10 -2.82 23.72
CA ARG A 219 27.26 -3.49 24.72
C ARG A 219 25.81 -3.62 24.23
N TYR A 220 25.27 -2.61 23.56
CA TYR A 220 23.96 -2.69 22.91
C TYR A 220 23.93 -3.80 21.84
N GLU A 221 24.91 -3.84 20.93
CA GLU A 221 24.94 -4.84 19.84
C GLU A 221 25.04 -6.28 20.38
N VAL A 222 25.86 -6.51 21.41
CA VAL A 222 26.00 -7.83 22.04
C VAL A 222 24.69 -8.24 22.73
N ASN A 223 24.07 -7.34 23.50
CA ASN A 223 22.79 -7.63 24.14
C ASN A 223 21.68 -7.89 23.10
N LYS A 224 21.61 -7.07 22.05
CA LYS A 224 20.67 -7.27 20.94
C LYS A 224 20.87 -8.62 20.27
N THR A 225 22.11 -8.98 19.95
CA THR A 225 22.45 -10.26 19.34
C THR A 225 22.03 -11.44 20.22
N LEU A 226 22.28 -11.36 21.53
CA LEU A 226 21.84 -12.39 22.48
C LEU A 226 20.31 -12.49 22.53
N ALA A 227 19.60 -11.36 22.60
CA ALA A 227 18.14 -11.33 22.59
C ALA A 227 17.58 -11.99 21.32
N GLU A 228 18.15 -11.68 20.15
CA GLU A 228 17.80 -12.27 18.88
C GLU A 228 18.08 -13.78 18.83
N LEU A 229 19.23 -14.24 19.33
CA LEU A 229 19.56 -15.66 19.35
C LEU A 229 18.61 -16.49 20.23
N TYR A 230 18.28 -16.01 21.43
CA TYR A 230 17.27 -16.66 22.27
C TYR A 230 15.87 -16.56 21.65
N GLY A 231 15.54 -15.42 21.03
CA GLY A 231 14.31 -15.22 20.27
C GLY A 231 14.18 -16.21 19.11
N GLU A 232 15.28 -16.53 18.41
CA GLU A 232 15.30 -17.52 17.33
C GLU A 232 15.12 -18.95 17.84
N LEU A 233 15.66 -19.32 19.02
CA LEU A 233 15.36 -20.62 19.63
C LEU A 233 13.86 -20.82 19.86
N ILE A 234 13.19 -19.76 20.30
CA ILE A 234 11.75 -19.72 20.52
C ILE A 234 10.98 -19.75 19.19
N TYR A 235 11.31 -18.83 18.28
CA TYR A 235 10.65 -18.70 16.99
C TYR A 235 10.78 -19.95 16.12
N ALA A 236 11.94 -20.61 16.16
CA ALA A 236 12.20 -21.84 15.45
C ALA A 236 11.52 -23.07 16.09
N HIS A 237 10.80 -22.90 17.21
CA HIS A 237 10.27 -23.98 18.02
C HIS A 237 11.34 -25.05 18.27
N LEU A 238 12.49 -24.68 18.84
CA LEU A 238 13.57 -25.61 19.21
C LEU A 238 13.56 -25.92 20.71
N VAL A 239 13.15 -24.96 21.55
CA VAL A 239 12.98 -25.13 23.00
C VAL A 239 11.52 -25.34 23.40
N GLN A 240 11.27 -26.09 24.48
CA GLN A 240 9.93 -26.38 25.02
C GLN A 240 9.94 -26.40 26.56
N GLY A 241 8.75 -26.31 27.17
CA GLY A 241 8.57 -26.41 28.62
C GLY A 241 9.43 -25.41 29.39
N ASP A 242 10.18 -25.88 30.39
CA ASP A 242 11.01 -25.02 31.23
C ASP A 242 12.18 -24.38 30.47
N VAL A 243 12.74 -25.08 29.48
CA VAL A 243 13.81 -24.53 28.63
C VAL A 243 13.29 -23.37 27.79
N TYR A 244 12.05 -23.45 27.31
CA TYR A 244 11.40 -22.33 26.63
C TYR A 244 11.23 -21.14 27.57
N ARG A 245 10.76 -21.36 28.82
CA ARG A 245 10.56 -20.28 29.79
C ARG A 245 11.87 -19.59 30.11
N ASN A 246 12.93 -20.35 30.35
CA ASN A 246 14.27 -19.80 30.56
C ASN A 246 14.75 -18.99 29.34
N ALA A 247 14.62 -19.53 28.13
CA ALA A 247 15.01 -18.82 26.91
C ALA A 247 14.23 -17.52 26.72
N ALA A 248 12.93 -17.51 27.03
CA ALA A 248 12.08 -16.31 26.93
C ALA A 248 12.49 -15.25 27.95
N GLU A 249 12.81 -15.65 29.18
CA GLU A 249 13.33 -14.75 30.22
C GLU A 249 14.69 -14.16 29.83
N GLN A 250 15.61 -14.97 29.28
CA GLN A 250 16.90 -14.49 28.78
C GLN A 250 16.72 -13.52 27.61
N ALA A 251 15.86 -13.86 26.64
CA ALA A 251 15.57 -12.98 25.50
C ALA A 251 15.04 -11.61 25.96
N ASP A 252 14.07 -11.61 26.88
CA ASP A 252 13.47 -10.38 27.43
C ASP A 252 14.49 -9.55 28.23
N ALA A 253 15.33 -10.21 29.05
CA ALA A 253 16.36 -9.54 29.84
C ALA A 253 17.42 -8.86 28.96
N TYR A 254 17.92 -9.56 27.95
CA TYR A 254 18.89 -9.00 27.01
C TYR A 254 18.29 -7.89 26.13
N ALA A 255 17.03 -8.06 25.69
CA ALA A 255 16.32 -7.02 24.97
C ALA A 255 16.12 -5.76 25.83
N ALA A 256 15.78 -5.93 27.11
CA ALA A 256 15.67 -4.81 28.06
C ALA A 256 17.00 -4.08 28.22
N ALA A 257 18.09 -4.82 28.46
CA ALA A 257 19.43 -4.24 28.61
C ALA A 257 19.93 -3.51 27.36
N ALA A 258 19.58 -3.99 26.16
CA ALA A 258 19.86 -3.28 24.91
C ALA A 258 19.02 -1.99 24.80
N LEU A 259 17.73 -2.05 25.16
CA LEU A 259 16.83 -0.89 25.11
C LEU A 259 17.16 0.19 26.14
N ASP A 260 17.80 -0.15 27.25
CA ASP A 260 18.32 0.83 28.23
C ASP A 260 19.41 1.72 27.61
N ILE A 261 20.09 1.23 26.56
CA ILE A 261 21.13 1.96 25.82
C ILE A 261 20.55 2.63 24.57
N GLU A 262 19.76 1.90 23.78
CA GLU A 262 19.15 2.38 22.54
C GLU A 262 17.61 2.21 22.58
N PRO A 263 16.87 3.16 23.18
CA PRO A 263 15.42 3.06 23.31
C PRO A 263 14.65 3.13 21.98
N ALA A 264 15.32 3.54 20.89
CA ALA A 264 14.71 3.68 19.58
C ALA A 264 14.60 2.36 18.79
N ASP A 265 15.17 1.24 19.28
CA ASP A 265 15.06 -0.03 18.58
C ASP A 265 13.64 -0.62 18.69
N ALA A 266 12.81 -0.30 17.69
CA ALA A 266 11.46 -0.80 17.52
C ALA A 266 11.33 -2.33 17.48
N ALA A 267 12.34 -3.04 16.97
CA ALA A 267 12.28 -4.49 16.83
C ALA A 267 12.37 -5.19 18.19
N LEU A 268 13.20 -4.67 19.09
CA LEU A 268 13.32 -5.18 20.46
C LEU A 268 12.05 -4.94 21.27
N TRP A 269 11.42 -3.76 21.16
CA TRP A 269 10.11 -3.52 21.78
C TRP A 269 9.05 -4.51 21.28
N ARG A 270 9.03 -4.77 19.97
CA ARG A 270 8.11 -5.74 19.34
C ARG A 270 8.37 -7.16 19.83
N MET A 271 9.63 -7.56 19.99
CA MET A 271 10.01 -8.87 20.52
C MET A 271 9.53 -9.03 21.97
N ARG A 272 9.83 -8.06 22.83
CA ARG A 272 9.42 -8.09 24.25
C ARG A 272 7.90 -8.13 24.40
N GLY A 273 7.17 -7.34 23.61
CA GLY A 273 5.70 -7.37 23.61
C GLY A 273 5.12 -8.72 23.20
N ARG A 274 5.74 -9.42 22.23
CA ARG A 274 5.37 -10.79 21.86
C ARG A 274 5.64 -11.79 22.98
N LEU A 275 6.80 -11.72 23.64
CA LEU A 275 7.12 -12.58 24.78
C LEU A 275 6.19 -12.33 25.98
N ALA A 276 5.81 -11.07 26.24
CA ALA A 276 4.82 -10.74 27.25
C ALA A 276 3.45 -11.35 26.94
N LEU A 277 3.01 -11.30 25.68
CA LEU A 277 1.76 -11.92 25.23
C LEU A 277 1.78 -13.44 25.41
N ASP A 278 2.88 -14.09 25.03
CA ASP A 278 3.06 -15.55 25.19
C ASP A 278 3.05 -15.97 26.68
N ARG A 279 3.50 -15.08 27.60
CA ARG A 279 3.42 -15.28 29.07
C ARG A 279 2.04 -14.97 29.66
N GLY A 280 1.12 -14.40 28.87
CA GLY A 280 -0.19 -13.95 29.35
C GLY A 280 -0.17 -12.62 30.12
N ASP A 281 0.96 -11.90 30.13
CA ASP A 281 1.04 -10.56 30.70
C ASP A 281 0.49 -9.54 29.68
N LEU A 282 -0.83 -9.44 29.64
CA LEU A 282 -1.56 -8.68 28.63
C LEU A 282 -1.31 -7.17 28.73
N ASP A 283 -1.06 -6.66 29.94
CA ASP A 283 -0.83 -5.22 30.19
C ASP A 283 0.57 -4.81 29.74
N ALA A 284 1.58 -5.63 30.05
CA ALA A 284 2.92 -5.43 29.50
C ALA A 284 2.93 -5.60 27.97
N ALA A 285 2.23 -6.61 27.44
CA ALA A 285 2.15 -6.84 26.00
C ALA A 285 1.59 -5.62 25.26
N ASP A 286 0.45 -5.07 25.70
CA ASP A 286 -0.13 -3.87 25.10
C ASP A 286 0.86 -2.70 25.14
N THR A 287 1.45 -2.43 26.31
CA THR A 287 2.38 -1.31 26.50
C THR A 287 3.62 -1.41 25.59
N LEU A 288 4.23 -2.59 25.54
CA LEU A 288 5.45 -2.85 24.76
C LEU A 288 5.18 -2.83 23.26
N LEU A 289 4.06 -3.39 22.80
CA LEU A 289 3.67 -3.38 21.39
C LEU A 289 3.29 -1.97 20.92
N GLU A 290 2.60 -1.18 21.76
CA GLU A 290 2.34 0.24 21.48
C GLU A 290 3.63 1.05 21.43
N ARG A 291 4.59 0.76 22.34
CA ARG A 291 5.92 1.39 22.30
C ARG A 291 6.67 1.05 21.01
N ALA A 292 6.60 -0.19 20.54
CA ALA A 292 7.20 -0.59 19.26
C ALA A 292 6.66 0.26 18.08
N ILE A 293 5.35 0.52 18.07
CA ILE A 293 4.72 1.38 17.05
C ILE A 293 5.23 2.82 17.16
N GLN A 294 5.34 3.36 18.37
CA GLN A 294 5.87 4.71 18.60
C GLN A 294 7.30 4.85 18.10
N GLN A 295 8.12 3.80 18.21
CA GLN A 295 9.49 3.78 17.69
C GLN A 295 9.60 3.48 16.18
N GLY A 296 8.47 3.41 15.46
CA GLY A 296 8.44 3.27 14.00
C GLY A 296 8.17 1.86 13.47
N PHE A 297 7.82 0.89 14.33
CA PHE A 297 7.34 -0.41 13.84
C PHE A 297 6.00 -0.25 13.10
N ALA A 298 5.84 -0.96 11.98
CA ALA A 298 4.62 -0.89 11.18
C ALA A 298 3.38 -1.30 11.99
N ARG A 299 2.48 -0.32 12.24
CA ARG A 299 1.26 -0.52 13.04
C ARG A 299 0.41 -1.68 12.55
N ASP A 300 0.21 -1.80 11.24
CA ASP A 300 -0.59 -2.87 10.64
C ASP A 300 -0.13 -4.28 11.04
N ARG A 301 1.18 -4.46 11.26
CA ARG A 301 1.74 -5.76 11.68
C ARG A 301 1.51 -6.05 13.17
N MET A 302 1.27 -5.02 13.99
CA MET A 302 1.05 -5.15 15.43
C MET A 302 -0.43 -5.28 15.81
N LEU A 303 -1.33 -4.78 14.97
CA LEU A 303 -2.78 -4.87 15.18
C LEU A 303 -3.28 -6.28 15.52
N PRO A 304 -2.81 -7.37 14.87
CA PRO A 304 -3.25 -8.73 15.23
C PRO A 304 -2.88 -9.10 16.68
N TYR A 305 -1.70 -8.71 17.16
CA TYR A 305 -1.24 -9.03 18.51
C TYR A 305 -1.92 -8.17 19.58
N LEU A 306 -2.16 -6.89 19.30
CA LEU A 306 -2.97 -6.04 20.18
C LEU A 306 -4.42 -6.54 20.25
N ALA A 307 -4.95 -7.03 19.13
CA ALA A 307 -6.28 -7.64 19.10
C ALA A 307 -6.32 -8.97 19.87
N GLU A 308 -5.27 -9.79 19.79
CA GLU A 308 -5.11 -11.00 20.58
C GLU A 308 -5.08 -10.69 22.10
N ALA A 309 -4.29 -9.70 22.51
CA ALA A 309 -4.24 -9.24 23.90
C ALA A 309 -5.63 -8.76 24.39
N ALA A 310 -6.32 -7.94 23.59
CA ALA A 310 -7.67 -7.48 23.90
C ALA A 310 -8.68 -8.64 23.97
N TYR A 311 -8.56 -9.64 23.08
CA TYR A 311 -9.43 -10.81 23.07
C TYR A 311 -9.24 -11.66 24.34
N LEU A 312 -7.99 -11.91 24.74
CA LEU A 312 -7.67 -12.65 25.96
C LEU A 312 -8.15 -11.90 27.23
N ARG A 313 -8.19 -10.57 27.19
CA ARG A 313 -8.76 -9.72 28.25
C ARG A 313 -10.31 -9.71 28.25
N GLY A 314 -10.95 -10.22 27.20
CA GLY A 314 -12.40 -10.16 27.01
C GLY A 314 -12.92 -8.81 26.47
N ASP A 315 -12.04 -7.90 26.05
CA ASP A 315 -12.41 -6.60 25.48
C ASP A 315 -12.68 -6.72 23.98
N PHE A 316 -13.82 -7.31 23.65
CA PHE A 316 -14.23 -7.55 22.27
C PHE A 316 -14.50 -6.26 21.47
N ALA A 317 -14.82 -5.15 22.16
CA ALA A 317 -15.00 -3.86 21.53
C ALA A 317 -13.67 -3.36 20.95
N ARG A 318 -12.58 -3.47 21.73
CA ARG A 318 -11.23 -3.13 21.29
C ARG A 318 -10.72 -4.07 20.20
N VAL A 319 -11.02 -5.38 20.27
CA VAL A 319 -10.71 -6.34 19.18
C VAL A 319 -11.28 -5.86 17.85
N LYS A 320 -12.59 -5.54 17.83
CA LYS A 320 -13.28 -5.06 16.62
C LYS A 320 -12.66 -3.75 16.10
N ALA A 321 -12.35 -2.81 17.00
CA ALA A 321 -11.74 -1.54 16.63
C ALA A 321 -10.34 -1.73 16.02
N LEU A 322 -9.50 -2.58 16.60
CA LEU A 322 -8.13 -2.84 16.13
C LEU A 322 -8.13 -3.57 14.78
N LEU A 323 -8.90 -4.65 14.65
CA LEU A 323 -9.01 -5.40 13.40
C LEU A 323 -9.68 -4.59 12.28
N GLY A 324 -10.55 -3.64 12.63
CA GLY A 324 -11.13 -2.69 11.69
C GLY A 324 -10.12 -1.70 11.08
N GLN A 325 -9.02 -1.42 11.78
CA GLN A 325 -7.97 -0.50 11.31
C GLN A 325 -7.00 -1.12 10.30
N MET A 326 -6.95 -2.46 10.19
CA MET A 326 -5.98 -3.12 9.31
C MET A 326 -6.23 -2.79 7.84
N SER A 327 -5.19 -2.31 7.16
CA SER A 327 -5.20 -2.11 5.71
C SER A 327 -5.43 -3.44 4.96
N PRO A 328 -6.26 -3.47 3.89
CA PRO A 328 -6.45 -4.66 3.06
C PRO A 328 -5.14 -5.27 2.51
N SER A 329 -4.12 -4.43 2.25
CA SER A 329 -2.81 -4.89 1.75
C SER A 329 -1.97 -5.63 2.79
N ALA A 330 -2.23 -5.42 4.09
CA ALA A 330 -1.51 -6.06 5.18
C ALA A 330 -2.18 -7.37 5.65
N VAL A 331 -3.35 -7.72 5.09
CA VAL A 331 -4.12 -8.90 5.49
C VAL A 331 -3.56 -10.16 4.86
N LEU A 332 -3.04 -11.07 5.69
CA LEU A 332 -2.68 -12.42 5.27
C LEU A 332 -3.93 -13.24 4.92
N PRO A 333 -3.88 -14.16 3.92
CA PRO A 333 -5.02 -15.00 3.56
C PRO A 333 -5.63 -15.78 4.73
N VAL A 334 -4.78 -16.26 5.65
CA VAL A 334 -5.20 -17.00 6.86
C VAL A 334 -6.03 -16.14 7.83
N MET A 335 -5.88 -14.81 7.78
CA MET A 335 -6.60 -13.89 8.66
C MET A 335 -7.97 -13.48 8.11
N LYS A 336 -8.27 -13.74 6.83
CA LYS A 336 -9.54 -13.33 6.21
C LYS A 336 -10.78 -13.79 7.00
N PRO A 337 -10.90 -15.07 7.43
CA PRO A 337 -12.08 -15.51 8.17
C PRO A 337 -12.27 -14.75 9.50
N VAL A 338 -11.17 -14.45 10.19
CA VAL A 338 -11.18 -13.69 11.45
C VAL A 338 -11.68 -12.27 11.20
N LEU A 339 -11.15 -11.61 10.17
CA LEU A 339 -11.59 -10.26 9.81
C LEU A 339 -13.05 -10.23 9.36
N ASP A 340 -13.51 -11.21 8.59
CA ASP A 340 -14.89 -11.29 8.11
C ASP A 340 -15.88 -11.46 9.28
N TYR A 341 -15.49 -12.23 10.31
CA TYR A 341 -16.26 -12.37 11.54
C TYR A 341 -16.35 -11.04 12.30
N TRP A 342 -15.21 -10.43 12.61
CA TRP A 342 -15.16 -9.22 13.45
C TRP A 342 -15.66 -7.94 12.74
N ARG A 343 -15.49 -7.85 11.41
CA ARG A 343 -15.99 -6.73 10.59
C ARG A 343 -17.46 -6.89 10.22
N GLY A 344 -18.07 -8.05 10.49
CA GLY A 344 -19.49 -8.30 10.26
C GLY A 344 -19.86 -8.68 8.82
N SER A 345 -18.89 -9.04 7.98
CA SER A 345 -19.13 -9.57 6.62
C SER A 345 -19.86 -10.92 6.65
N LEU A 346 -19.59 -11.75 7.67
CA LEU A 346 -20.30 -13.01 7.90
C LEU A 346 -21.69 -12.82 8.53
N ALA A 347 -21.95 -11.70 9.20
CA ALA A 347 -23.26 -11.41 9.79
C ALA A 347 -24.32 -11.05 8.74
N THR A 348 -23.91 -10.45 7.61
CA THR A 348 -24.80 -10.20 6.47
C THR A 348 -25.13 -11.47 5.69
N LEU A 349 -24.21 -12.44 5.61
CA LEU A 349 -24.45 -13.73 4.95
C LEU A 349 -25.51 -14.59 5.67
N ARG A 350 -25.58 -14.52 7.01
CA ARG A 350 -26.58 -15.29 7.78
C ARG A 350 -27.99 -14.69 7.74
N LYS A 351 -28.15 -13.42 7.36
CA LYS A 351 -29.46 -12.75 7.20
C LYS A 351 -30.05 -12.85 5.79
N GLY A 352 -29.34 -13.44 4.84
CA GLY A 352 -29.82 -13.69 3.47
C GLY A 352 -30.46 -15.06 3.24
N VAL A 353 -30.61 -15.86 4.31
CA VAL A 353 -31.28 -17.17 4.29
C VAL A 353 -32.35 -17.16 5.38
N SER A 354 -33.44 -16.43 5.13
CA SER A 354 -34.71 -16.58 5.83
C SER A 354 -35.85 -16.24 4.89
#